data_AF-A0A7X8ESI3-F1
#
_entry.id   AF-A0A7X8ESI3-F1
#
_cell.length_a   1.000
_cell.length_b   1.000
_cell.length_c   1.000
_cell.angle_alpha   90.00
_cell.angle_beta   90.00
_cell.angle_gamma   90.00
#
_symmetry.space_group_name_H-M   'P 1'
#
loop_
_entity.id
_entity.type
_entity.pdbx_description
1 polymer ?
#
loop_
_entity_poly.entity_id
_entity_poly.type
_entity_poly.pdbx_seq_one_letter_code
_entity_poly.pdbx_strand_id
1 'polypeptide(L)'
;SMSGVFWDTIVICAMTGLVLVSSIMKNPDKFFVDGKSLTGGMLTTQAFDTIPVIGPIVLTIGLITFAWSTILGWSYYGERCWEYLVGKKAIMPFRVAWTLVVFVGSVVALEVVWNVADMMNAFMAFPNLIALLGLSGVIVSETKKYLWDDNIDGFSTDEMIVIKDK
;
A
#
# COMPACT_ATOMS: atom_id res chain seq x y z
N SER A 1 8.76 6.32 -6.32
CA SER A 1 8.67 7.76 -6.01
C SER A 1 8.74 7.94 -4.50
N MET A 2 9.62 8.81 -3.99
CA MET A 2 9.74 9.07 -2.54
C MET A 2 8.52 9.82 -1.97
N SER A 3 7.84 10.64 -2.78
CA SER A 3 6.68 11.41 -2.32
C SER A 3 5.49 10.55 -1.89
N GLY A 4 5.40 9.30 -2.39
CA GLY A 4 4.33 8.38 -2.03
C GLY A 4 4.32 8.04 -0.54
N VAL A 5 5.48 7.69 0.02
CA VAL A 5 5.62 7.36 1.45
C VAL A 5 5.33 8.56 2.34
N PHE A 6 5.74 9.76 1.90
CA PHE A 6 5.46 11.00 2.62
C PHE A 6 3.95 11.25 2.75
N TRP A 7 3.22 11.22 1.63
CA TRP A 7 1.78 11.47 1.66
C TRP A 7 1.02 10.38 2.42
N ASP A 8 1.34 9.10 2.19
CA ASP A 8 0.67 7.99 2.85
C ASP A 8 0.91 7.98 4.36
N THR A 9 2.17 7.94 4.79
CA THR A 9 2.50 7.70 6.20
C THR A 9 2.49 8.99 7.02
N ILE A 10 3.15 10.05 6.55
CA ILE A 10 3.35 11.27 7.35
C ILE A 10 2.09 12.13 7.38
N VAL A 11 1.32 12.16 6.29
CA VAL A 11 0.10 12.97 6.23
C VAL A 11 -1.12 12.13 6.58
N ILE A 12 -1.43 11.09 5.80
CA ILE A 12 -2.72 10.38 5.94
C ILE A 12 -2.77 9.49 7.19
N CYS A 13 -1.78 8.62 7.40
CA CYS A 13 -1.74 7.73 8.57
C CYS A 13 -1.60 8.52 9.88
N ALA A 14 -0.76 9.56 9.90
CA ALA A 14 -0.61 10.41 11.08
C ALA A 14 -1.90 11.16 11.46
N MET A 15 -2.61 11.76 10.49
CA MET A 15 -3.90 12.40 10.75
C MET A 15 -4.92 11.40 11.30
N THR A 16 -5.00 10.20 10.72
CA THR A 16 -5.92 9.16 11.19
C THR A 16 -5.58 8.75 12.63
N GLY A 17 -4.30 8.56 12.95
CA GLY A 17 -3.83 8.27 14.30
C GLY A 17 -4.18 9.37 15.30
N LEU A 18 -4.01 10.65 14.94
CA LEU A 18 -4.37 11.78 15.78
C LEU A 18 -5.88 11.85 16.04
N VAL A 19 -6.72 11.60 15.04
CA VAL A 19 -8.18 11.53 15.19
C VAL A 19 -8.56 10.38 16.13
N LEU A 20 -7.95 9.20 15.98
CA LEU A 20 -8.19 8.07 16.86
C LEU A 20 -7.82 8.39 18.32
N VAL A 21 -6.59 8.87 18.57
CA VAL A 21 -6.11 9.16 19.93
C VAL A 21 -6.94 10.25 20.60
N SER A 22 -7.24 11.34 19.89
CA SER A 22 -8.07 12.43 20.43
C SER A 22 -9.51 11.98 20.74
N SER A 23 -10.09 11.10 19.91
CA SER A 23 -11.43 10.54 20.14
C SER A 23 -11.46 9.62 21.36
N ILE A 24 -10.44 8.77 21.52
CA ILE A 24 -10.30 7.86 22.66
C ILE A 24 -10.12 8.64 23.96
N MET A 25 -9.29 9.69 23.97
CA MET A 25 -9.09 10.53 25.16
C MET A 25 -10.38 11.23 25.61
N LYS A 26 -11.26 11.60 24.68
CA LYS A 26 -12.49 12.33 24.99
C LYS A 26 -13.61 11.42 25.50
N ASN A 27 -13.72 10.19 24.99
CA ASN A 27 -14.78 9.25 25.36
C ASN A 27 -14.22 7.82 25.50
N PRO A 28 -13.37 7.53 26.50
CA PRO A 28 -12.71 6.23 26.62
C PRO A 28 -13.73 5.08 26.63
N ASP A 29 -14.83 5.22 27.38
CA ASP A 29 -15.85 4.19 27.57
C ASP A 29 -16.52 3.71 26.26
N LYS A 30 -16.49 4.51 25.19
CA LYS A 30 -17.08 4.15 23.90
C LYS A 30 -16.17 3.27 23.03
N PHE A 31 -14.89 3.17 23.37
CA PHE A 31 -13.88 2.42 22.61
C PHE A 31 -13.47 1.11 23.30
N PHE A 32 -14.05 0.84 24.48
CA PHE A 32 -13.89 -0.42 25.22
C PHE A 32 -15.25 -1.09 25.38
N VAL A 33 -15.37 -2.33 24.88
CA VAL A 33 -16.55 -3.18 25.09
C VAL A 33 -16.09 -4.38 25.91
N ASP A 34 -16.71 -4.62 27.06
CA ASP A 34 -16.36 -5.71 27.99
C ASP A 34 -14.87 -5.78 28.36
N GLY A 35 -14.25 -4.60 28.58
CA GLY A 35 -12.83 -4.50 28.95
C GLY A 35 -11.85 -4.77 27.80
N LYS A 36 -12.34 -4.98 26.57
CA LYS A 36 -11.52 -5.14 25.36
C LYS A 36 -11.65 -3.94 24.45
N SER A 37 -10.52 -3.49 23.90
CA SER A 37 -10.50 -2.39 22.94
C SER A 37 -11.06 -2.84 21.59
N LEU A 38 -11.83 -1.97 20.92
CA LEU A 38 -12.23 -2.17 19.54
C LEU A 38 -11.00 -2.23 18.63
N THR A 39 -11.05 -3.03 17.56
CA THR A 39 -9.91 -3.23 16.64
C THR A 39 -10.27 -2.89 15.20
N GLY A 40 -9.25 -2.56 14.41
CA GLY A 40 -9.36 -2.37 12.96
C GLY A 40 -10.38 -1.31 12.55
N GLY A 41 -11.19 -1.64 11.53
CA GLY A 41 -12.18 -0.71 10.97
C GLY A 41 -13.30 -0.31 11.94
N MET A 42 -13.62 -1.14 12.93
CA MET A 42 -14.64 -0.80 13.93
C MET A 42 -14.18 0.34 14.84
N LEU A 43 -12.87 0.40 15.13
CA LEU A 43 -12.29 1.47 15.94
C LEU A 43 -12.37 2.82 15.22
N THR A 44 -12.09 2.85 13.92
CA THR A 44 -12.18 4.07 13.11
C THR A 44 -13.62 4.50 12.91
N THR A 45 -14.56 3.58 12.64
CA THR A 45 -15.99 3.92 12.58
C THR A 45 -16.48 4.57 13.87
N GLN A 46 -16.18 3.96 15.02
CA GLN A 46 -16.57 4.51 16.32
C GLN A 46 -15.96 5.88 16.61
N ALA A 47 -14.74 6.14 16.12
CA ALA A 47 -14.08 7.44 16.28
C ALA A 47 -14.74 8.51 15.41
N PHE A 48 -15.05 8.19 14.15
CA PHE A 48 -15.70 9.12 13.24
C PHE A 48 -17.18 9.35 13.57
N ASP A 49 -17.84 8.40 14.23
CA ASP A 49 -19.20 8.58 14.77
C ASP A 49 -19.28 9.67 15.86
N THR A 50 -18.15 10.05 16.46
CA THR A 50 -18.10 11.19 17.40
C THR A 50 -18.25 12.55 16.72
N ILE A 51 -18.09 12.61 15.39
CA ILE A 51 -18.31 13.81 14.56
C ILE A 51 -19.72 13.71 13.97
N PRO A 52 -20.72 14.42 14.54
CA PRO A 52 -22.11 14.24 14.14
C PRO A 52 -22.33 14.54 12.65
N VAL A 53 -23.16 13.71 12.01
CA VAL A 53 -23.69 13.82 10.63
C VAL A 53 -22.68 13.61 9.50
N ILE A 54 -21.46 14.14 9.60
CA ILE A 54 -20.49 14.14 8.48
C ILE A 54 -19.49 12.99 8.58
N GLY A 55 -19.10 12.60 9.80
CA GLY A 55 -18.04 11.60 10.04
C GLY A 55 -18.26 10.26 9.34
N PRO A 56 -19.43 9.61 9.49
CA PRO A 56 -19.66 8.27 8.91
C PRO A 56 -19.69 8.28 7.37
N ILE A 57 -20.25 9.33 6.77
CA ILE A 57 -20.37 9.47 5.31
C ILE A 57 -18.98 9.68 4.70
N VAL A 58 -18.18 10.58 5.28
CA VAL A 58 -16.82 10.86 4.82
C VAL A 58 -15.94 9.62 4.97
N LEU A 59 -16.03 8.91 6.10
CA LEU A 59 -15.28 7.68 6.31
C LEU A 59 -15.65 6.62 5.27
N THR A 60 -16.93 6.42 4.99
CA THR A 60 -17.39 5.38 4.05
C THR A 60 -16.93 5.69 2.63
N ILE A 61 -17.12 6.92 2.15
CA ILE A 61 -16.68 7.32 0.80
C ILE A 61 -15.16 7.25 0.69
N GLY A 62 -14.44 7.73 1.72
CA GLY A 62 -12.98 7.67 1.78
C GLY A 62 -12.47 6.23 1.77
N LEU A 63 -13.07 5.34 2.54
CA LEU A 63 -12.66 3.94 2.61
C LEU A 63 -12.90 3.21 1.29
N ILE A 64 -14.05 3.44 0.63
CA ILE A 64 -14.35 2.83 -0.68
C ILE A 64 -13.34 3.29 -1.74
N THR A 65 -13.10 4.59 -1.83
CA THR A 65 -12.14 5.15 -2.80
C THR A 65 -10.70 4.69 -2.52
N PHE A 66 -10.30 4.63 -1.25
CA PHE A 66 -8.99 4.13 -0.83
C PHE A 66 -8.81 2.65 -1.15
N ALA A 67 -9.76 1.81 -0.74
CA ALA A 67 -9.73 0.37 -1.02
C ALA A 67 -9.71 0.09 -2.52
N TRP A 68 -10.54 0.80 -3.30
CA TRP A 68 -10.57 0.68 -4.76
C TRP A 68 -9.22 1.03 -5.40
N SER A 69 -8.63 2.16 -5.01
CA SER A 69 -7.32 2.58 -5.54
C SER A 69 -6.21 1.58 -5.23
N THR A 70 -6.27 0.97 -4.04
CA THR A 70 -5.31 -0.04 -3.59
C THR A 70 -5.46 -1.33 -4.39
N ILE A 71 -6.69 -1.81 -4.59
CA ILE A 71 -6.95 -3.01 -5.42
C ILE A 71 -6.42 -2.83 -6.84
N LEU A 72 -6.62 -1.66 -7.44
CA LEU A 72 -6.10 -1.36 -8.78
C LEU A 72 -4.57 -1.29 -8.81
N GLY A 73 -3.96 -0.64 -7.81
CA GLY A 73 -2.50 -0.55 -7.70
C GLY A 73 -1.85 -1.93 -7.61
N TRP A 74 -2.35 -2.77 -6.69
CA TRP A 74 -1.84 -4.13 -6.52
C TRP A 74 -2.12 -5.04 -7.73
N SER A 75 -3.26 -4.87 -8.40
CA SER A 75 -3.53 -5.56 -9.67
C SER A 75 -2.47 -5.25 -10.72
N TYR A 76 -2.06 -3.97 -10.83
CA TYR A 76 -1.05 -3.56 -11.80
C TYR A 76 0.33 -4.09 -11.44
N TYR A 77 0.75 -3.97 -10.18
CA TYR A 77 2.04 -4.50 -9.73
C TYR A 77 2.12 -6.02 -9.95
N GLY A 78 1.07 -6.75 -9.58
CA GLY A 78 0.98 -8.19 -9.80
C GLY A 78 1.02 -8.56 -11.29
N GLU A 79 0.31 -7.80 -12.15
CA GLU A 79 0.32 -8.03 -13.59
C GLU A 79 1.73 -7.88 -14.18
N ARG A 80 2.49 -6.85 -13.78
CA ARG A 80 3.86 -6.65 -14.25
C ARG A 80 4.79 -7.78 -13.81
N CYS A 81 4.67 -8.25 -12.56
CA CYS A 81 5.42 -9.41 -12.08
C CYS A 81 5.04 -10.69 -12.85
N TRP A 82 3.76 -10.87 -13.16
CA TRP A 82 3.29 -12.02 -13.91
C TRP A 82 3.74 -12.00 -15.39
N GLU A 83 3.69 -10.83 -16.00
CA GLU A 83 4.22 -10.59 -17.36
C GLU A 83 5.72 -10.89 -17.44
N TYR A 84 6.49 -10.52 -16.41
CA TYR A 84 7.92 -10.84 -16.34
C TYR A 84 8.18 -12.35 -16.28
N LEU A 85 7.35 -13.12 -15.58
CA LEU A 85 7.53 -14.57 -15.40
C LEU A 85 7.01 -15.42 -16.57
N VAL A 86 5.83 -15.08 -17.10
CA VAL A 86 5.07 -15.95 -18.04
C VAL A 86 4.85 -15.27 -19.40
N GLY A 87 5.24 -14.00 -19.54
CA GLY A 87 5.08 -13.22 -20.76
C GLY A 87 3.70 -12.56 -20.90
N LYS A 88 3.59 -11.67 -21.90
CA LYS A 88 2.41 -10.81 -22.14
C LYS A 88 1.10 -11.56 -22.40
N LYS A 89 1.17 -12.79 -22.92
CA LYS A 89 -0.02 -13.59 -23.26
C LYS A 89 -0.82 -14.03 -22.04
N ALA A 90 -0.22 -14.01 -20.84
CA ALA A 90 -0.87 -14.45 -19.61
C ALA A 90 -1.54 -13.32 -18.79
N ILE A 91 -1.57 -12.08 -19.31
CA ILE A 91 -2.16 -10.92 -18.62
C ILE A 91 -3.66 -11.09 -18.37
N MET A 92 -4.41 -11.54 -19.39
CA MET A 92 -5.88 -11.66 -19.27
C MET A 92 -6.28 -12.74 -18.23
N PRO A 93 -5.70 -13.96 -18.25
CA PRO A 93 -5.89 -14.93 -17.17
C PRO A 93 -5.57 -14.38 -15.76
N PHE A 94 -4.49 -13.60 -15.63
CA PHE A 94 -4.12 -12.98 -14.36
C PHE A 94 -5.20 -12.03 -13.84
N ARG A 95 -5.75 -11.15 -14.70
CA ARG A 95 -6.82 -10.23 -14.32
C ARG A 95 -8.08 -10.95 -13.84
N VAL A 96 -8.46 -12.03 -14.51
CA VAL A 96 -9.62 -12.86 -14.10
C VAL A 96 -9.35 -13.51 -12.75
N ALA A 97 -8.18 -14.10 -12.56
CA ALA A 97 -7.78 -14.69 -11.27
C ALA A 97 -7.75 -13.63 -10.15
N TRP A 98 -7.22 -12.44 -10.41
CA TRP A 98 -7.18 -11.33 -9.47
C TRP A 98 -8.59 -10.94 -9.00
N THR A 99 -9.54 -10.78 -9.92
CA THR A 99 -10.94 -10.46 -9.56
C THR A 99 -11.56 -11.54 -8.67
N LEU A 100 -11.30 -12.82 -8.95
CA LEU A 100 -11.78 -13.92 -8.11
C LEU A 100 -11.16 -13.88 -6.71
N VAL A 101 -9.85 -13.61 -6.60
CA VAL A 101 -9.17 -13.49 -5.31
C VAL A 101 -9.70 -12.31 -4.50
N VAL A 102 -9.96 -11.15 -5.13
CA VAL A 102 -10.58 -10.00 -4.46
C VAL A 102 -11.97 -10.35 -3.94
N PHE A 103 -12.77 -11.08 -4.72
CA PHE A 103 -14.08 -11.54 -4.27
C PHE A 103 -13.96 -12.48 -3.07
N VAL A 104 -13.08 -13.48 -3.12
CA VAL A 104 -12.82 -14.39 -1.99
C VAL A 104 -12.34 -13.63 -0.75
N GLY A 105 -11.42 -12.67 -0.94
CA GLY A 105 -10.89 -11.82 0.13
C GLY A 105 -11.96 -11.00 0.85
N SER A 106 -13.07 -10.67 0.19
CA SER A 106 -14.19 -9.97 0.83
C SER A 106 -15.00 -10.84 1.81
N VAL A 107 -14.87 -12.17 1.73
CA VAL A 107 -15.66 -13.15 2.52
C VAL A 107 -14.79 -13.86 3.57
N VAL A 108 -13.48 -13.92 3.38
CA VAL A 108 -12.53 -14.58 4.30
C VAL A 108 -12.32 -13.74 5.57
N ALA A 109 -12.04 -14.42 6.68
CA ALA A 109 -11.73 -13.77 7.96
C ALA A 109 -10.51 -12.83 7.85
N LEU A 110 -10.68 -11.61 8.34
CA LEU A 110 -9.70 -10.52 8.22
C LEU A 110 -8.32 -10.91 8.76
N GLU A 111 -8.24 -11.59 9.91
CA GLU A 111 -6.98 -12.04 10.51
C GLU A 111 -6.21 -13.00 9.60
N VAL A 112 -6.90 -13.92 8.92
CA VAL A 112 -6.27 -14.85 7.98
C VAL A 112 -5.71 -14.10 6.78
N VAL A 113 -6.45 -13.11 6.26
CA VAL A 113 -6.01 -12.27 5.14
C VAL A 113 -4.75 -11.48 5.52
N TRP A 114 -4.73 -10.85 6.70
CA TRP A 114 -3.55 -10.11 7.18
C TRP A 114 -2.33 -11.02 7.35
N ASN A 115 -2.49 -12.17 8.00
CA ASN A 115 -1.38 -13.10 8.21
C ASN A 115 -0.76 -13.60 6.89
N VAL A 116 -1.60 -13.92 5.90
CA VAL A 116 -1.13 -14.33 4.57
C VAL A 116 -0.47 -13.15 3.84
N ALA A 117 -1.05 -11.96 3.90
CA ALA A 117 -0.49 -10.76 3.28
C ALA A 117 0.88 -10.39 3.85
N ASP A 118 1.04 -10.42 5.18
CA ASP A 118 2.32 -10.12 5.84
C ASP A 118 3.40 -11.14 5.48
N MET A 119 3.05 -12.42 5.43
CA MET A 119 3.98 -13.47 4.99
C MET A 119 4.43 -13.26 3.54
N MET A 120 3.50 -12.96 2.62
CA MET A 120 3.81 -12.69 1.21
C MET A 120 4.65 -11.42 1.03
N ASN A 121 4.32 -10.35 1.77
CA ASN A 121 5.07 -9.10 1.77
C ASN A 121 6.50 -9.31 2.29
N ALA A 122 6.68 -10.12 3.33
CA ALA A 122 8.01 -10.47 3.84
C ALA A 122 8.83 -11.23 2.78
N PHE A 123 8.23 -12.20 2.08
CA PHE A 123 8.90 -12.91 0.99
C PHE A 123 9.27 -12.02 -0.19
N MET A 124 8.46 -11.00 -0.49
CA MET A 124 8.78 -10.02 -1.52
C MET A 124 9.88 -9.05 -1.07
N ALA A 125 9.82 -8.59 0.18
CA ALA A 125 10.76 -7.61 0.73
C ALA A 125 12.16 -8.19 0.91
N PHE A 126 12.28 -9.44 1.37
CA PHE A 126 13.56 -10.09 1.66
C PHE A 126 14.57 -10.06 0.49
N PRO A 127 14.27 -10.59 -0.71
CA PRO A 127 15.19 -10.55 -1.83
C PRO A 127 15.45 -9.12 -2.34
N ASN A 128 14.43 -8.25 -2.29
CA ASN A 128 14.57 -6.86 -2.72
C ASN A 128 15.54 -6.08 -1.82
N LEU A 129 15.43 -6.24 -0.50
CA LEU A 129 16.35 -5.62 0.45
C LEU A 129 17.79 -6.10 0.27
N ILE A 130 18.00 -7.40 0.01
CA ILE A 130 19.34 -7.93 -0.30
C ILE A 130 19.91 -7.28 -1.56
N ALA A 131 19.10 -7.20 -2.63
CA ALA A 131 19.52 -6.56 -3.88
C ALA A 131 19.84 -5.08 -3.70
N LEU A 132 19.01 -4.33 -2.96
CA LEU A 132 19.22 -2.91 -2.66
C LEU A 132 20.51 -2.68 -1.85
N LEU A 133 20.81 -3.54 -0.87
CA LEU A 133 22.06 -3.46 -0.12
C LEU A 133 23.27 -3.71 -1.03
N GLY A 134 23.20 -4.71 -1.91
CA GLY A 134 24.26 -5.00 -2.89
C GLY A 134 24.45 -3.89 -3.94
N LEU A 135 23.35 -3.25 -4.35
CA LEU A 135 23.33 -2.16 -5.34
C LEU A 135 23.50 -0.77 -4.71
N SER A 136 23.65 -0.68 -3.38
CA SER A 136 23.74 0.59 -2.66
C SER A 136 24.86 1.50 -3.22
N GLY A 137 25.99 0.92 -3.63
CA GLY A 137 27.08 1.66 -4.29
C GLY A 137 26.69 2.30 -5.62
N VAL A 138 25.88 1.60 -6.43
CA VAL A 138 25.36 2.11 -7.71
C VAL A 138 24.34 3.22 -7.47
N ILE A 139 23.47 3.05 -6.48
CA ILE A 139 22.47 4.07 -6.12
C ILE A 139 23.19 5.35 -5.66
N VAL A 140 24.25 5.25 -4.86
CA VAL A 140 25.03 6.41 -4.41
C VAL A 140 25.75 7.08 -5.59
N SER A 141 26.34 6.32 -6.52
CA SER A 141 27.00 6.91 -7.69
C SER A 141 26.02 7.66 -8.59
N GLU A 142 24.86 7.06 -8.87
CA GLU A 142 23.81 7.70 -9.68
C GLU A 142 23.20 8.92 -8.96
N THR A 143 22.98 8.82 -7.65
CA THR A 143 22.50 9.97 -6.86
C THR A 143 23.50 11.13 -6.91
N LYS A 144 24.82 10.84 -6.84
CA LYS A 144 25.86 11.85 -6.97
C LYS A 144 25.83 12.53 -8.34
N LYS A 145 25.77 11.73 -9.40
CA LYS A 145 25.78 12.19 -10.79
C LYS A 145 24.60 13.11 -11.13
N TYR A 146 23.39 12.79 -10.68
CA TYR A 146 22.20 13.57 -11.04
C TYR A 146 21.87 14.68 -10.03
N LEU A 147 22.04 14.45 -8.72
CA LEU A 147 21.63 15.42 -7.70
C LEU A 147 22.75 16.36 -7.25
N TRP A 148 23.99 15.87 -7.17
CA TRP A 148 25.10 16.63 -6.58
C TRP A 148 26.00 17.31 -7.59
N ASP A 149 26.03 16.83 -8.84
CA ASP A 149 26.76 17.45 -9.95
C ASP A 149 25.85 18.37 -10.81
N ASP A 150 24.72 18.85 -10.26
CA ASP A 150 23.72 19.75 -10.90
C ASP A 150 23.23 19.29 -12.30
N ASN A 151 23.28 17.99 -12.57
CA ASN A 151 22.93 17.41 -13.86
C ASN A 151 21.52 16.78 -13.85
N ILE A 152 20.58 17.44 -13.16
CA ILE A 152 19.20 16.95 -12.95
C ILE A 152 18.47 16.72 -14.28
N ASP A 153 18.76 17.53 -15.30
CA ASP A 153 18.18 17.41 -16.65
C ASP A 153 19.01 16.53 -17.60
N GLY A 154 20.06 15.89 -17.10
CA GLY A 154 20.92 15.00 -17.87
C GLY A 154 20.14 13.77 -18.37
N PHE A 155 20.08 13.57 -19.68
CA PHE A 155 19.50 12.35 -20.24
C PHE A 155 20.36 11.14 -19.88
N SER A 156 19.75 10.10 -19.30
CA SER A 156 20.42 8.82 -19.11
C SER A 156 20.78 8.24 -20.48
N THR A 157 22.08 8.02 -20.69
CA THR A 157 22.66 7.36 -21.87
C THR A 157 22.70 5.84 -21.72
N ASP A 158 22.16 5.29 -20.63
CA ASP A 158 22.17 3.86 -20.36
C ASP A 158 21.20 3.16 -21.33
N GLU A 159 21.64 2.06 -21.93
CA GLU A 159 20.78 1.26 -22.79
C GLU A 159 19.57 0.78 -21.97
N MET A 160 18.38 1.28 -22.30
CA MET A 160 17.15 0.71 -21.76
C MET A 160 17.10 -0.75 -22.17
N ILE A 161 17.17 -1.65 -21.19
CA ILE A 161 16.96 -3.08 -21.40
C ILE A 161 15.48 -3.25 -21.77
N VAL A 162 15.18 -3.10 -23.06
CA VAL A 162 13.85 -3.40 -23.60
C VAL A 162 13.71 -4.91 -23.56
N ILE A 163 12.84 -5.41 -22.67
CA ILE A 163 12.44 -6.80 -22.69
C ILE A 163 11.78 -7.03 -24.05
N LYS A 164 12.53 -7.61 -24.99
CA LYS A 164 12.05 -7.87 -26.35
C LYS A 164 10.82 -8.76 -26.27
N ASP A 165 9.74 -8.28 -26.87
CA ASP A 165 8.52 -9.04 -27.10
C ASP A 165 8.86 -10.36 -27.78
N LYS A 166 8.64 -11.46 -27.05
CA LYS A 166 8.56 -12.82 -27.61
C LYS A 166 7.11 -13.25 -27.68
#